data_AF-A0A6N7EFP7-F1
#
_entry.id   AF-A0A6N7EFP7-F1
#
_cell.length_a   1.000
_cell.length_b   1.000
_cell.length_c   1.000
_cell.angle_alpha   90.00
_cell.angle_beta   90.00
_cell.angle_gamma   90.00
#
_symmetry.space_group_name_H-M   'P 1'
#
loop_
_entity.id
_entity.type
_entity.pdbx_description
1 polymer ?
#
loop_
_entity_poly.entity_id
_entity_poly.type
_entity_poly.pdbx_seq_one_letter_code
_entity_poly.pdbx_strand_id
1 'polypeptide(L)'
;MTEPSPDGPAPARPGKVVWAVILVLVAVLAALLVVYLRDDTPTPAATPTPGTAEPTTSGTTAAPTTEPTATATPAPTAPSEPATSEPATTDPGEVRLSQSCENPLGFTISYPQGWDVNDEPLPEPCVWFSPDQIQAPPAASDAVVGPIVVRVQEGVDLERAADPDPASETVTDRRESTVDQRRAVRIEASFVGGGAFADDPRTVYWVVDVPPGPDGTPRALLAQAFPWDDELPIEEGASVLDDMMATLRFTG
;
A
#
# COMPACT_ATOMS: atom_id res chain seq x y z
N MET A 1 1.58 46.25 11.81
CA MET A 1 2.92 45.66 11.92
C MET A 1 3.38 45.92 13.34
N THR A 2 3.33 44.90 14.19
CA THR A 2 3.61 45.01 15.62
C THR A 2 4.91 44.27 15.87
N GLU A 3 5.95 44.99 16.30
CA GLU A 3 7.27 44.43 16.63
C GLU A 3 7.14 43.43 17.81
N PRO A 4 7.74 42.23 17.72
CA PRO A 4 7.79 41.30 18.84
C PRO A 4 8.73 41.82 19.93
N SER A 5 8.23 41.82 21.17
CA SER A 5 8.93 42.28 22.37
C SER A 5 10.13 41.36 22.70
N PRO A 6 11.34 41.91 22.96
CA PRO A 6 12.56 41.12 23.16
C PRO A 6 12.71 40.48 24.55
N ASP A 7 11.73 40.63 25.46
CA ASP A 7 11.79 40.14 26.84
C ASP A 7 11.13 38.75 27.00
N GLY A 8 11.56 37.78 26.19
CA GLY A 8 11.23 36.37 26.43
C GLY A 8 12.05 35.80 27.60
N PRO A 9 11.44 35.05 28.54
CA PRO A 9 12.18 34.46 29.66
C PRO A 9 13.28 33.52 29.16
N ALA A 10 14.50 33.72 29.64
CA ALA A 10 15.64 32.91 29.27
C ALA A 10 15.37 31.41 29.55
N PRO A 11 15.68 30.50 28.60
CA PRO A 11 15.41 29.09 28.77
C PRO A 11 16.13 28.54 30.01
N ALA A 12 15.38 27.88 30.89
CA ALA A 12 15.90 27.28 32.10
C ALA A 12 17.00 26.27 31.72
N ARG A 13 18.24 26.55 32.16
CA ARG A 13 19.36 25.63 31.93
C ARG A 13 19.04 24.31 32.64
N PRO A 14 19.04 23.16 31.94
CA PRO A 14 18.78 21.89 32.57
C PRO A 14 19.81 21.67 33.69
N GLY A 15 19.32 21.38 34.90
CA GLY A 15 20.16 21.17 36.06
C GLY A 15 21.17 20.05 35.81
N LYS A 16 22.34 20.13 36.45
CA LYS A 16 23.47 19.17 36.28
C LYS A 16 23.06 17.70 36.42
N VAL A 17 21.97 17.43 37.14
CA VAL A 17 21.36 16.10 37.32
C VAL A 17 20.79 15.55 36.01
N VAL A 18 20.13 16.39 35.20
CA VAL A 18 19.54 15.98 33.91
C VAL A 18 20.63 15.56 32.93
N TRP A 19 21.74 16.32 32.87
CA TRP A 19 22.89 15.96 32.05
C TRP A 19 23.56 14.65 32.46
N ALA A 20 23.66 14.38 33.76
CA ALA A 20 24.20 13.12 34.25
C ALA A 20 23.33 11.91 33.85
N VAL A 21 22.00 12.05 33.93
CA VAL A 21 21.05 10.99 33.52
C VAL A 21 21.14 10.72 32.02
N ILE A 22 21.20 11.78 31.19
CA ILE A 22 21.33 11.63 29.72
C ILE A 22 22.63 10.88 29.38
N LEU A 23 23.75 11.23 30.00
CA LEU A 23 25.04 10.57 29.74
C LEU A 23 25.03 9.07 30.14
N VAL A 24 24.38 8.72 31.25
CA VAL A 24 24.21 7.32 31.66
C VAL A 24 23.35 6.56 30.66
N LEU A 25 22.23 7.14 30.20
CA LEU A 25 21.35 6.55 29.19
C LEU A 25 22.09 6.29 27.87
N VAL A 26 22.86 7.27 27.38
CA VAL A 26 23.67 7.13 26.16
C VAL A 26 24.72 6.03 26.31
N ALA A 27 25.38 5.93 27.47
CA ALA A 27 26.37 4.87 27.72
C ALA A 27 25.73 3.48 27.73
N VAL A 28 24.54 3.32 28.32
CA VAL A 28 23.79 2.05 28.33
C VAL A 28 23.34 1.66 26.92
N LEU A 29 22.81 2.61 26.15
CA LEU A 29 22.42 2.39 24.76
C LEU A 29 23.60 1.97 23.89
N ALA A 30 24.76 2.63 24.04
CA ALA A 30 25.97 2.24 23.33
C ALA A 30 26.46 0.84 23.71
N ALA A 31 26.37 0.46 24.98
CA ALA A 31 26.72 -0.89 25.43
C ALA A 31 25.78 -1.95 24.86
N LEU A 32 24.46 -1.69 24.85
CA LEU A 32 23.47 -2.58 24.24
C LEU A 32 23.68 -2.73 22.73
N LEU A 33 23.99 -1.64 22.03
CA LEU A 33 24.30 -1.68 20.60
C LEU A 33 25.54 -2.56 20.33
N VAL A 34 26.59 -2.46 21.16
CA VAL A 34 27.78 -3.31 21.03
C VAL A 34 27.46 -4.78 21.29
N VAL A 35 26.57 -5.09 22.24
CA VAL A 35 26.11 -6.48 22.47
C VAL A 35 25.34 -6.99 21.27
N TYR A 36 24.40 -6.20 20.75
CA TYR A 36 23.60 -6.55 19.58
C TYR A 36 24.47 -6.79 18.33
N LEU A 37 25.46 -5.93 18.09
CA LEU A 37 26.41 -6.10 16.97
C LEU A 37 27.39 -7.24 17.15
N ARG A 38 27.52 -7.81 18.36
CA ARG A 38 28.37 -8.97 18.66
C ARG A 38 27.61 -10.29 18.69
N ASP A 39 26.30 -10.30 18.51
CA ASP A 39 25.54 -11.52 18.27
C ASP A 39 25.88 -12.04 16.85
N ASP A 40 27.10 -12.57 16.70
CA ASP A 40 27.46 -13.52 15.68
C ASP A 40 26.68 -14.81 15.99
N THR A 41 25.38 -14.83 15.70
CA THR A 41 24.60 -16.06 15.75
C THR A 41 25.33 -17.10 14.90
N PRO A 42 25.78 -18.23 15.47
CA PRO A 42 26.53 -19.21 14.72
C PRO A 42 25.62 -19.74 13.62
N THR A 43 26.02 -19.50 12.36
CA THR A 43 25.41 -20.12 11.19
C THR A 43 25.25 -21.61 11.47
N PRO A 44 24.02 -22.16 11.47
CA PRO A 44 23.83 -23.59 11.67
C PRO A 44 24.62 -24.31 10.58
N ALA A 45 25.57 -25.14 11.01
CA ALA A 45 26.43 -25.90 10.12
C ALA A 45 25.57 -26.69 9.12
N ALA A 46 25.79 -26.42 7.83
CA ALA A 46 25.16 -27.14 6.74
C ALA A 46 25.37 -28.65 6.94
N THR A 47 24.27 -29.38 7.07
CA THR A 47 24.30 -30.84 7.12
C THR A 47 24.76 -31.34 5.75
N PRO A 48 25.80 -32.19 5.65
CA PRO A 48 26.23 -32.74 4.38
C PRO A 48 25.18 -33.73 3.86
N THR A 49 24.59 -33.42 2.70
CA THR A 49 23.71 -34.32 1.95
C THR A 49 24.51 -35.55 1.48
N PRO A 50 24.12 -36.78 1.85
CA PRO A 50 24.72 -37.99 1.31
C PRO A 50 24.07 -38.35 -0.04
N GLY A 51 24.92 -38.69 -1.01
CA GLY A 51 24.66 -39.84 -1.87
C GLY A 51 23.96 -39.57 -3.20
N THR A 52 24.79 -39.30 -4.21
CA THR A 52 24.57 -39.70 -5.60
C THR A 52 24.08 -41.15 -5.70
N ALA A 53 22.92 -41.35 -6.30
CA ALA A 53 22.53 -42.62 -6.90
C ALA A 53 21.91 -42.34 -8.27
N GLU A 54 22.69 -42.59 -9.33
CA GLU A 54 22.16 -42.89 -10.67
C GLU A 54 21.31 -44.15 -10.60
N PRO A 55 20.22 -44.22 -11.39
CA PRO A 55 20.28 -45.14 -12.52
C PRO A 55 19.61 -44.63 -13.82
N THR A 56 20.35 -44.78 -14.92
CA THR A 56 19.99 -45.50 -16.16
C THR A 56 18.66 -45.21 -16.88
N THR A 57 18.82 -44.61 -18.06
CA THR A 57 18.33 -45.04 -19.40
C THR A 57 16.84 -45.23 -19.73
N SER A 58 16.50 -44.59 -20.86
CA SER A 58 15.70 -45.10 -22.00
C SER A 58 14.18 -45.14 -21.90
N GLY A 59 13.54 -44.35 -22.76
CA GLY A 59 12.09 -44.39 -22.98
C GLY A 59 11.61 -43.50 -24.12
N THR A 60 12.06 -43.76 -25.35
CA THR A 60 11.40 -43.34 -26.59
C THR A 60 9.97 -43.88 -26.61
N THR A 61 8.95 -43.04 -26.82
CA THR A 61 7.67 -43.45 -27.45
C THR A 61 6.96 -42.25 -28.07
N ALA A 62 6.47 -42.47 -29.28
CA ALA A 62 5.97 -41.52 -30.25
C ALA A 62 4.56 -40.96 -29.92
N ALA A 63 4.22 -39.90 -30.67
CA ALA A 63 2.96 -39.18 -30.72
C ALA A 63 1.71 -40.07 -30.95
N PRO A 64 0.53 -39.49 -30.72
CA PRO A 64 -0.39 -39.34 -31.85
C PRO A 64 -0.92 -37.92 -32.02
N THR A 65 -0.76 -37.41 -33.24
CA THR A 65 -1.58 -36.35 -33.84
C THR A 65 -3.05 -36.72 -33.77
N THR A 66 -3.88 -35.81 -33.26
CA THR A 66 -5.35 -35.83 -33.46
C THR A 66 -5.84 -34.40 -33.71
N GLU A 67 -5.92 -34.03 -34.99
CA GLU A 67 -7.07 -33.30 -35.55
C GLU A 67 -8.27 -34.29 -35.57
N PRO A 68 -9.56 -33.88 -35.51
CA PRO A 68 -10.14 -32.72 -36.19
C PRO A 68 -11.28 -31.99 -35.43
N THR A 69 -11.74 -30.85 -35.98
CA THR A 69 -13.16 -30.58 -36.35
C THR A 69 -13.44 -29.07 -36.29
N ALA A 70 -13.40 -28.46 -37.47
CA ALA A 70 -14.06 -27.20 -37.77
C ALA A 70 -15.57 -27.44 -37.91
N THR A 71 -16.41 -26.56 -37.35
CA THR A 71 -17.81 -26.18 -37.69
C THR A 71 -18.34 -25.42 -36.45
N ALA A 72 -18.90 -24.21 -36.47
CA ALA A 72 -19.50 -23.39 -37.51
C ALA A 72 -19.31 -21.90 -37.17
N THR A 73 -19.16 -21.12 -38.23
CA THR A 73 -19.29 -19.65 -38.27
C THR A 73 -20.71 -19.21 -37.92
N PRO A 74 -20.94 -18.43 -36.84
CA PRO A 74 -22.15 -17.63 -36.71
C PRO A 74 -22.07 -16.39 -37.62
N ALA A 75 -23.22 -16.05 -38.20
CA ALA A 75 -23.44 -14.99 -39.17
C ALA A 75 -22.99 -13.58 -38.68
N PRO A 76 -22.62 -12.67 -39.60
CA PRO A 76 -22.31 -11.28 -39.27
C PRO A 76 -23.56 -10.60 -38.70
N THR A 77 -23.51 -10.27 -37.41
CA THR A 77 -24.48 -9.37 -36.78
C THR A 77 -24.23 -7.97 -37.31
N ALA A 78 -25.31 -7.29 -37.67
CA ALA A 78 -25.34 -5.97 -38.28
C ALA A 78 -24.45 -4.94 -37.56
N PRO A 79 -23.86 -3.98 -38.28
CA PRO A 79 -23.19 -2.84 -37.68
C PRO A 79 -24.21 -2.06 -36.84
N SER A 80 -24.05 -2.11 -35.52
CA SER A 80 -24.73 -1.20 -34.62
C SER A 80 -24.24 0.20 -34.94
N GLU A 81 -25.17 1.11 -35.19
CA GLU A 81 -24.92 2.53 -35.38
C GLU A 81 -23.95 3.04 -34.30
N PRO A 82 -22.98 3.90 -34.65
CA PRO A 82 -22.20 4.59 -33.63
C PRO A 82 -23.17 5.44 -32.81
N ALA A 83 -23.41 5.02 -31.56
CA ALA A 83 -23.99 5.89 -30.57
C ALA A 83 -23.15 7.16 -30.58
N THR A 84 -23.77 8.25 -31.03
CA THR A 84 -23.18 9.57 -30.95
C THR A 84 -23.03 9.86 -29.47
N SER A 85 -21.82 9.64 -28.96
CA SER A 85 -21.44 10.04 -27.62
C SER A 85 -21.69 11.53 -27.52
N GLU A 86 -22.76 11.92 -26.82
CA GLU A 86 -22.90 13.28 -26.36
C GLU A 86 -21.60 13.67 -25.65
N PRO A 87 -21.03 14.85 -25.94
CA PRO A 87 -19.88 15.31 -25.20
C PRO A 87 -20.30 15.46 -23.74
N ALA A 88 -19.86 14.53 -22.90
CA ALA A 88 -19.93 14.68 -21.46
C ALA A 88 -19.31 16.04 -21.14
N THR A 89 -20.12 16.95 -20.61
CA THR A 89 -19.65 18.21 -20.07
C THR A 89 -18.86 17.84 -18.81
N THR A 90 -17.58 17.56 -18.99
CA THR A 90 -16.65 17.31 -17.89
C THR A 90 -16.57 18.60 -17.09
N ASP A 91 -17.09 18.59 -15.87
CA ASP A 91 -16.76 19.61 -14.89
C ASP A 91 -15.23 19.60 -14.74
N PRO A 92 -14.50 20.70 -15.03
CA PRO A 92 -13.04 20.72 -15.04
C PRO A 92 -12.37 20.43 -13.68
N GLY A 93 -13.13 20.03 -12.65
CA GLY A 93 -12.62 19.60 -11.35
C GLY A 93 -12.96 18.17 -10.92
N GLU A 94 -13.70 17.38 -11.73
CA GLU A 94 -14.02 15.99 -11.36
C GLU A 94 -12.93 15.04 -11.88
N VAL A 95 -12.29 14.29 -10.96
CA VAL A 95 -11.27 13.31 -11.32
C VAL A 95 -11.93 12.15 -12.06
N ARG A 96 -11.64 12.04 -13.36
CA ARG A 96 -12.23 10.99 -14.18
C ARG A 96 -11.55 9.64 -13.94
N LEU A 97 -12.21 8.76 -13.20
CA LEU A 97 -11.81 7.36 -13.05
C LEU A 97 -12.22 6.57 -14.31
N SER A 98 -11.31 6.45 -15.28
CA SER A 98 -11.60 5.78 -16.56
C SER A 98 -10.88 4.45 -16.74
N GLN A 99 -9.97 4.11 -15.84
CA GLN A 99 -9.16 2.90 -15.89
C GLN A 99 -9.53 1.99 -14.73
N SER A 100 -9.29 0.69 -14.88
CA SER A 100 -9.61 -0.31 -13.85
C SER A 100 -8.45 -1.27 -13.68
N CYS A 101 -8.17 -1.65 -12.45
CA CYS A 101 -7.13 -2.61 -12.09
C CYS A 101 -7.76 -3.76 -11.32
N GLU A 102 -7.49 -5.00 -11.75
CA GLU A 102 -7.95 -6.22 -11.08
C GLU A 102 -6.79 -6.85 -10.32
N ASN A 103 -6.94 -6.97 -9.00
CA ASN A 103 -5.95 -7.56 -8.13
C ASN A 103 -6.24 -9.05 -7.93
N PRO A 104 -5.22 -9.94 -7.97
CA PRO A 104 -5.38 -11.38 -7.83
C PRO A 104 -5.96 -11.82 -6.47
N LEU A 105 -5.97 -10.94 -5.47
CA LEU A 105 -6.59 -11.16 -4.16
C LEU A 105 -8.12 -10.97 -4.16
N GLY A 106 -8.72 -10.77 -5.35
CA GLY A 106 -10.17 -10.82 -5.53
C GLY A 106 -10.85 -9.46 -5.35
N PHE A 107 -10.21 -8.38 -5.77
CA PHE A 107 -10.84 -7.07 -5.86
C PHE A 107 -10.51 -6.35 -7.16
N THR A 108 -11.37 -5.42 -7.55
CA THR A 108 -11.20 -4.53 -8.69
C THR A 108 -11.41 -3.10 -8.22
N ILE A 109 -10.56 -2.18 -8.66
CA ILE A 109 -10.66 -0.76 -8.33
C ILE A 109 -10.43 0.09 -9.58
N SER A 110 -11.23 1.14 -9.74
CA SER A 110 -11.02 2.12 -10.81
C SER A 110 -10.08 3.23 -10.33
N TYR A 111 -9.30 3.77 -11.25
CA TYR A 111 -8.29 4.80 -10.97
C TYR A 111 -8.26 5.88 -12.06
N PRO A 112 -7.64 7.05 -11.80
CA PRO A 112 -7.69 8.18 -12.71
C PRO A 112 -7.08 7.89 -14.09
N GLN A 113 -7.58 8.60 -15.10
CA GLN A 113 -7.00 8.56 -16.43
C GLN A 113 -5.55 9.08 -16.42
N GLY A 114 -4.63 8.35 -17.04
CA GLY A 114 -3.24 8.77 -17.21
C GLY A 114 -2.34 8.48 -16.00
N TRP A 115 -2.91 8.01 -14.89
CA TRP A 115 -2.13 7.47 -13.78
C TRP A 115 -1.54 6.12 -14.15
N ASP A 116 -0.34 5.87 -13.63
CA ASP A 116 0.35 4.60 -13.69
C ASP A 116 -0.03 3.73 -12.49
N VAL A 117 -0.02 2.42 -12.70
CA VAL A 117 -0.29 1.41 -11.68
C VAL A 117 0.74 0.31 -11.80
N ASN A 118 1.23 -0.23 -10.67
CA ASN A 118 2.16 -1.35 -10.75
C ASN A 118 1.44 -2.60 -11.32
N ASP A 119 2.01 -3.16 -12.38
CA ASP A 119 1.54 -4.37 -13.07
C ASP A 119 2.46 -5.58 -12.83
N GLU A 120 3.63 -5.35 -12.23
CA GLU A 120 4.56 -6.40 -11.83
C GLU A 120 3.98 -7.29 -10.72
N PRO A 121 4.46 -8.55 -10.61
CA PRO A 121 3.97 -9.49 -9.61
C PRO A 121 4.54 -9.27 -8.20
N LEU A 122 5.59 -8.46 -8.05
CA LEU A 122 6.21 -8.16 -6.75
C LEU A 122 6.50 -6.65 -6.60
N PRO A 123 5.75 -5.92 -5.74
CA PRO A 123 4.57 -6.39 -4.99
C PRO A 123 3.43 -6.80 -5.93
N GLU A 124 2.35 -7.37 -5.38
CA GLU A 124 1.17 -7.72 -6.16
C GLU A 124 0.70 -6.53 -7.03
N PRO A 125 0.10 -6.76 -8.22
CA PRO A 125 -0.37 -5.68 -9.07
C PRO A 125 -1.48 -4.87 -8.38
N CYS A 126 -1.74 -3.64 -8.83
CA CYS A 126 -2.77 -2.77 -8.27
C CYS A 126 -2.53 -2.35 -6.81
N VAL A 127 -1.26 -2.24 -6.41
CA VAL A 127 -0.86 -1.81 -5.06
C VAL A 127 -0.47 -0.35 -5.00
N TRP A 128 0.17 0.19 -6.02
CA TRP A 128 0.62 1.58 -6.10
C TRP A 128 -0.06 2.28 -7.27
N PHE A 129 -0.52 3.49 -7.03
CA PHE A 129 -1.16 4.35 -8.02
C PHE A 129 -0.51 5.72 -7.96
N SER A 130 -0.07 6.23 -9.11
CA SER A 130 0.66 7.49 -9.20
C SER A 130 0.34 8.24 -10.50
N PRO A 131 0.30 9.59 -10.49
CA PRO A 131 0.26 10.36 -11.73
C PRO A 131 1.56 10.19 -12.55
N ASP A 132 2.66 9.82 -11.90
CA ASP A 132 3.95 9.56 -12.53
C ASP A 132 4.18 8.08 -12.78
N GLN A 133 5.16 7.79 -13.64
CA GLN A 133 5.60 6.42 -13.87
C GLN A 133 6.15 5.79 -12.59
N ILE A 134 5.58 4.65 -12.20
CA ILE A 134 6.00 3.86 -11.06
C ILE A 134 7.22 3.04 -11.47
N GLN A 135 8.32 3.20 -10.74
CA GLN A 135 9.47 2.30 -10.84
C GLN A 135 9.47 1.41 -9.62
N ALA A 136 9.08 0.14 -9.79
CA ALA A 136 9.05 -0.80 -8.70
C ALA A 136 10.42 -0.79 -7.97
N PRO A 137 10.43 -0.60 -6.65
CA PRO A 137 11.65 -0.61 -5.90
C PRO A 137 12.21 -2.04 -5.90
N PRO A 138 13.50 -2.24 -5.63
CA PRO A 138 14.07 -3.57 -5.52
C PRO A 138 13.25 -4.45 -4.58
N ALA A 139 13.09 -5.73 -4.93
CA ALA A 139 12.43 -6.70 -4.07
C ALA A 139 13.04 -6.65 -2.65
N ALA A 140 12.19 -6.51 -1.63
CA ALA A 140 12.51 -6.27 -0.21
C ALA A 140 12.73 -4.80 0.24
N SER A 141 12.29 -3.80 -0.53
CA SER A 141 12.20 -2.42 -0.05
C SER A 141 10.82 -2.14 0.55
N ASP A 142 10.78 -1.49 1.72
CA ASP A 142 9.56 -0.92 2.32
C ASP A 142 9.24 0.49 1.76
N ALA A 143 9.82 0.84 0.61
CA ALA A 143 9.59 2.14 -0.02
C ALA A 143 8.14 2.26 -0.53
N VAL A 144 7.52 3.39 -0.21
CA VAL A 144 6.25 3.81 -0.82
C VAL A 144 6.58 4.47 -2.16
N VAL A 145 6.01 3.96 -3.25
CA VAL A 145 6.34 4.38 -4.62
C VAL A 145 5.14 5.01 -5.34
N GLY A 146 4.24 5.62 -4.57
CA GLY A 146 3.16 6.41 -5.12
C GLY A 146 2.33 7.13 -4.04
N PRO A 147 1.59 8.17 -4.44
CA PRO A 147 0.70 8.91 -3.54
C PRO A 147 -0.41 8.03 -2.96
N ILE A 148 -0.89 7.04 -3.72
CA ILE A 148 -1.96 6.15 -3.28
C ILE A 148 -1.46 4.70 -3.23
N VAL A 149 -1.68 4.05 -2.10
CA VAL A 149 -1.32 2.64 -1.86
C VAL A 149 -2.54 1.85 -1.45
N VAL A 150 -2.81 0.72 -2.11
CA VAL A 150 -3.93 -0.19 -1.80
C VAL A 150 -3.37 -1.59 -1.57
N ARG A 151 -3.57 -2.18 -0.40
CA ARG A 151 -3.04 -3.53 -0.10
C ARG A 151 -3.93 -4.31 0.82
N VAL A 152 -3.88 -5.63 0.75
CA VAL A 152 -4.49 -6.52 1.74
C VAL A 152 -3.46 -6.79 2.84
N GLN A 153 -3.86 -6.58 4.09
CA GLN A 153 -3.07 -6.94 5.26
C GLN A 153 -3.50 -8.32 5.76
N GLU A 154 -2.58 -9.27 5.71
CA GLU A 154 -2.77 -10.61 6.25
C GLU A 154 -2.55 -10.63 7.78
N GLY A 155 -3.38 -11.37 8.51
CA GLY A 155 -3.27 -11.53 9.96
C GLY A 155 -3.80 -10.35 10.78
N VAL A 156 -4.50 -9.41 10.14
CA VAL A 156 -5.06 -8.21 10.77
C VAL A 156 -6.54 -8.11 10.41
N ASP A 157 -7.40 -7.99 11.42
CA ASP A 157 -8.84 -7.73 11.23
C ASP A 157 -9.13 -6.23 11.03
N LEU A 158 -10.38 -5.91 10.67
CA LEU A 158 -10.82 -4.53 10.46
C LEU A 158 -10.52 -3.65 11.68
N GLU A 159 -10.86 -4.12 12.88
CA GLU A 159 -10.72 -3.36 14.12
C GLU A 159 -9.26 -2.98 14.39
N ARG A 160 -8.33 -3.93 14.23
CA ARG A 160 -6.91 -3.67 14.44
C ARG A 160 -6.26 -2.88 13.30
N ALA A 161 -6.66 -3.11 12.05
CA ALA A 161 -6.17 -2.33 10.92
C ALA A 161 -6.67 -0.86 10.98
N ALA A 162 -7.85 -0.64 11.55
CA ALA A 162 -8.43 0.67 11.77
C ALA A 162 -8.02 1.32 13.11
N ASP A 163 -6.97 0.84 13.79
CA ASP A 163 -6.48 1.41 15.05
C ASP A 163 -5.02 1.87 14.90
N PRO A 164 -4.81 3.11 14.38
CA PRO A 164 -3.46 3.66 14.20
C PRO A 164 -2.69 3.72 15.52
N ASP A 165 -1.36 3.57 15.48
CA ASP A 165 -0.54 3.62 16.68
C ASP A 165 -0.51 5.05 17.25
N PRO A 166 -1.07 5.28 18.47
CA PRO A 166 -1.11 6.62 19.07
C PRO A 166 0.29 7.17 19.42
N ALA A 167 1.34 6.34 19.40
CA ALA A 167 2.71 6.80 19.57
C ALA A 167 3.28 7.46 18.30
N SER A 168 2.78 7.10 17.13
CA SER A 168 3.24 7.63 15.83
C SER A 168 2.21 8.50 15.12
N GLU A 169 0.93 8.43 15.49
CA GLU A 169 -0.16 9.09 14.78
C GLU A 169 -1.19 9.70 15.72
N THR A 170 -1.77 10.81 15.30
CA THR A 170 -2.92 11.44 15.96
C THR A 170 -4.11 11.41 15.01
N VAL A 171 -5.15 10.65 15.37
CA VAL A 171 -6.41 10.60 14.61
C VAL A 171 -7.15 11.92 14.79
N THR A 172 -7.49 12.57 13.68
CA THR A 172 -8.20 13.86 13.62
C THR A 172 -9.66 13.70 13.22
N ASP A 173 -9.96 12.74 12.34
CA ASP A 173 -11.32 12.36 11.94
C ASP A 173 -11.39 10.83 11.76
N ARG A 174 -12.55 10.26 12.12
CA ARG A 174 -12.83 8.83 11.93
C ARG A 174 -14.31 8.65 11.63
N ARG A 175 -14.61 7.90 10.56
CA ARG A 175 -15.99 7.64 10.12
C ARG A 175 -16.17 6.18 9.74
N GLU A 176 -17.20 5.55 10.28
CA GLU A 176 -17.66 4.25 9.81
C GLU A 176 -18.50 4.41 8.54
N SER A 177 -18.37 3.47 7.62
CA SER A 177 -19.09 3.46 6.34
C SER A 177 -19.19 2.02 5.81
N THR A 178 -19.60 1.89 4.55
CA THR A 178 -19.56 0.65 3.81
C THR A 178 -18.97 0.83 2.42
N VAL A 179 -18.12 -0.10 2.00
CA VAL A 179 -17.60 -0.20 0.63
C VAL A 179 -18.01 -1.55 0.07
N ASP A 180 -18.71 -1.57 -1.06
CA ASP A 180 -19.24 -2.80 -1.65
C ASP A 180 -20.01 -3.70 -0.66
N GLN A 181 -20.88 -3.08 0.15
CA GLN A 181 -21.65 -3.74 1.23
C GLN A 181 -20.82 -4.33 2.38
N ARG A 182 -19.50 -4.10 2.41
CA ARG A 182 -18.61 -4.52 3.49
C ARG A 182 -18.37 -3.37 4.46
N ARG A 183 -18.13 -3.68 5.74
CA ARG A 183 -17.79 -2.67 6.74
C ARG A 183 -16.51 -1.97 6.34
N ALA A 184 -16.50 -0.65 6.48
CA ALA A 184 -15.34 0.16 6.20
C ALA A 184 -15.17 1.26 7.26
N VAL A 185 -13.93 1.71 7.45
CA VAL A 185 -13.59 2.85 8.29
C VAL A 185 -12.69 3.78 7.49
N ARG A 186 -13.08 5.04 7.39
CA ARG A 186 -12.24 6.12 6.87
C ARG A 186 -11.60 6.85 8.04
N ILE A 187 -10.30 7.09 7.98
CA ILE A 187 -9.51 7.71 9.05
C ILE A 187 -8.67 8.83 8.44
N GLU A 188 -8.68 10.00 9.06
CA GLU A 188 -7.70 11.05 8.80
C GLU A 188 -6.79 11.17 10.01
N ALA A 189 -5.47 11.06 9.81
CA ALA A 189 -4.48 11.19 10.87
C ALA A 189 -3.32 12.10 10.47
N SER A 190 -2.62 12.60 11.47
CA SER A 190 -1.35 13.34 11.33
C SER A 190 -0.24 12.58 12.05
N PHE A 191 0.97 12.47 11.49
CA PHE A 191 2.06 11.80 12.17
C PHE A 191 2.64 12.64 13.33
N VAL A 192 2.96 11.97 14.43
CA VAL A 192 3.66 12.52 15.58
C VAL A 192 5.17 12.35 15.37
N GLY A 193 5.93 13.45 15.45
CA GLY A 193 7.39 13.37 15.57
C GLY A 193 8.24 13.92 14.43
N GLY A 194 7.68 14.69 13.48
CA GLY A 194 8.46 15.50 12.53
C GLY A 194 9.55 14.70 11.78
N GLY A 195 9.19 13.50 11.30
CA GLY A 195 10.06 12.63 10.52
C GLY A 195 10.48 13.26 9.18
N ALA A 196 10.97 12.45 8.24
CA ALA A 196 11.45 12.93 6.93
C ALA A 196 10.39 13.60 6.02
N PHE A 197 9.14 13.74 6.49
CA PHE A 197 8.03 14.35 5.78
C PHE A 197 7.81 15.79 6.29
N ALA A 198 7.17 16.63 5.47
CA ALA A 198 6.94 18.05 5.74
C ALA A 198 6.32 18.34 7.12
N ASP A 199 6.34 19.61 7.56
CA ASP A 199 5.66 20.04 8.78
C ASP A 199 4.15 19.70 8.67
N ASP A 200 3.66 18.74 9.48
CA ASP A 200 2.28 18.19 9.49
C ASP A 200 1.93 17.23 8.32
N PRO A 201 2.56 16.04 8.21
CA PRO A 201 2.18 15.09 7.19
C PRO A 201 0.85 14.46 7.60
N ARG A 202 -0.21 14.90 6.94
CA ARG A 202 -1.53 14.28 7.04
C ARG A 202 -1.60 13.07 6.13
N THR A 203 -2.42 12.12 6.51
CA THR A 203 -2.64 10.88 5.78
C THR A 203 -4.10 10.49 5.92
N VAL A 204 -4.65 9.93 4.84
CA VAL A 204 -6.03 9.46 4.81
C VAL A 204 -6.02 7.97 4.52
N TYR A 205 -6.69 7.21 5.37
CA TYR A 205 -6.81 5.76 5.27
C TYR A 205 -8.26 5.38 5.01
N TRP A 206 -8.43 4.35 4.20
CA TRP A 206 -9.60 3.49 4.21
C TRP A 206 -9.20 2.10 4.65
N VAL A 207 -9.95 1.55 5.60
CA VAL A 207 -9.84 0.16 6.02
C VAL A 207 -11.15 -0.53 5.71
N VAL A 208 -11.11 -1.61 4.94
CA VAL A 208 -12.30 -2.38 4.52
C VAL A 208 -12.17 -3.82 4.98
N ASP A 209 -13.24 -4.34 5.55
CA ASP A 209 -13.34 -5.75 5.93
C ASP A 209 -13.37 -6.65 4.68
N VAL A 210 -12.45 -7.62 4.60
CA VAL A 210 -12.37 -8.55 3.46
C VAL A 210 -12.47 -9.99 3.95
N PRO A 211 -12.89 -10.94 3.09
CA PRO A 211 -13.04 -12.32 3.54
C PRO A 211 -11.71 -12.85 4.08
N PRO A 212 -11.72 -13.70 5.12
CA PRO A 212 -10.50 -14.30 5.64
C PRO A 212 -9.77 -15.09 4.54
N GLY A 213 -8.47 -15.28 4.72
CA GLY A 213 -7.64 -16.09 3.82
C GLY A 213 -8.07 -17.55 3.80
N PRO A 214 -7.52 -18.37 2.88
CA PRO A 214 -7.84 -19.80 2.77
C PRO A 214 -7.68 -20.58 4.09
N ASP A 215 -6.74 -20.15 4.94
CA ASP A 215 -6.45 -20.77 6.23
C ASP A 215 -7.30 -20.21 7.40
N GLY A 216 -8.28 -19.34 7.09
CA GLY A 216 -9.08 -18.64 8.09
C GLY A 216 -8.38 -17.43 8.73
N THR A 217 -7.19 -17.06 8.25
CA THR A 217 -6.44 -15.87 8.70
C THR A 217 -7.28 -14.61 8.48
N PRO A 218 -7.45 -13.74 9.48
CA PRO A 218 -8.16 -12.48 9.31
C PRO A 218 -7.41 -11.58 8.33
N ARG A 219 -8.17 -10.78 7.56
CA ARG A 219 -7.62 -9.88 6.56
C ARG A 219 -8.39 -8.57 6.55
N ALA A 220 -7.70 -7.49 6.22
CA ALA A 220 -8.31 -6.20 5.94
C ALA A 220 -7.67 -5.59 4.70
N LEU A 221 -8.45 -4.91 3.86
CA LEU A 221 -7.91 -4.07 2.79
C LEU A 221 -7.63 -2.68 3.35
N LEU A 222 -6.41 -2.22 3.16
CA LEU A 222 -5.92 -0.91 3.58
C LEU A 222 -5.57 -0.10 2.34
N ALA A 223 -6.28 1.00 2.12
CA ALA A 223 -6.00 1.98 1.09
C ALA A 223 -5.58 3.31 1.72
N GLN A 224 -4.54 3.96 1.22
CA GLN A 224 -3.88 5.09 1.86
C GLN A 224 -3.53 6.15 0.83
N ALA A 225 -3.74 7.42 1.19
CA ALA A 225 -3.25 8.58 0.46
C ALA A 225 -2.18 9.30 1.28
N PHE A 226 -1.03 9.54 0.67
CA PHE A 226 0.10 10.27 1.23
C PHE A 226 0.24 11.63 0.53
N PRO A 227 0.79 12.64 1.23
CA PRO A 227 1.24 13.85 0.56
C PRO A 227 2.37 13.48 -0.39
N TRP A 228 2.27 13.92 -1.65
CA TRP A 228 3.23 13.57 -2.69
C TRP A 228 3.78 14.83 -3.34
N ASP A 229 4.87 15.32 -2.73
CA ASP A 229 5.55 16.56 -3.08
C ASP A 229 4.55 17.72 -3.30
N ASP A 230 4.89 18.67 -4.16
CA ASP A 230 3.99 19.77 -4.56
C ASP A 230 3.02 19.35 -5.68
N GLU A 231 3.12 18.11 -6.16
CA GLU A 231 2.38 17.62 -7.35
C GLU A 231 1.00 17.08 -7.00
N LEU A 232 0.86 16.42 -5.84
CA LEU A 232 -0.42 15.96 -5.35
C LEU A 232 -0.57 16.27 -3.85
N PRO A 233 -1.14 17.45 -3.51
CA PRO A 233 -1.48 17.80 -2.14
C PRO A 233 -2.37 16.73 -1.51
N ILE A 234 -2.26 16.54 -0.19
CA ILE A 234 -3.01 15.49 0.52
C ILE A 234 -4.52 15.64 0.35
N GLU A 235 -5.06 16.85 0.25
CA GLU A 235 -6.49 17.07 0.04
C GLU A 235 -6.94 16.53 -1.32
N GLU A 236 -6.12 16.71 -2.36
CA GLU A 236 -6.39 16.18 -3.69
C GLU A 236 -6.23 14.66 -3.72
N GLY A 237 -5.13 14.13 -3.16
CA GLY A 237 -4.91 12.69 -3.05
C GLY A 237 -5.99 11.97 -2.25
N ALA A 238 -6.49 12.58 -1.17
CA ALA A 238 -7.60 12.06 -0.39
C ALA A 238 -8.92 12.05 -1.18
N SER A 239 -9.20 13.10 -1.96
CA SER A 239 -10.37 13.13 -2.84
C SER A 239 -10.30 12.03 -3.90
N VAL A 240 -9.13 11.86 -4.55
CA VAL A 240 -8.91 10.78 -5.51
C VAL A 240 -9.11 9.41 -4.85
N LEU A 241 -8.55 9.20 -3.66
CA LEU A 241 -8.72 7.97 -2.91
C LEU A 241 -10.19 7.71 -2.58
N ASP A 242 -10.93 8.71 -2.12
CA ASP A 242 -12.36 8.59 -1.80
C ASP A 242 -13.16 8.15 -3.05
N ASP A 243 -12.88 8.75 -4.21
CA ASP A 243 -13.50 8.36 -5.49
C ASP A 243 -13.11 6.93 -5.90
N MET A 244 -11.82 6.57 -5.77
CA MET A 244 -11.34 5.21 -6.07
C MET A 244 -12.05 4.18 -5.20
N MET A 245 -12.17 4.44 -3.89
CA MET A 245 -12.83 3.55 -2.94
C MET A 245 -14.33 3.39 -3.22
N ALA A 246 -15.00 4.40 -3.79
CA ALA A 246 -16.38 4.28 -4.24
C ALA A 246 -16.57 3.28 -5.40
N THR A 247 -15.51 2.99 -6.15
CA THR A 247 -15.52 2.03 -7.27
C THR A 247 -15.04 0.63 -6.88
N LEU A 248 -14.51 0.45 -5.67
CA LEU A 248 -13.97 -0.83 -5.21
C LEU A 248 -15.07 -1.90 -5.24
N ARG A 249 -14.78 -3.03 -5.87
CA ARG A 249 -15.63 -4.23 -5.92
C ARG A 249 -14.83 -5.46 -5.53
N PHE A 250 -15.44 -6.37 -4.79
CA PHE A 250 -14.84 -7.67 -4.48
C PHE A 250 -15.41 -8.76 -5.39
N THR A 251 -14.54 -9.59 -5.96
CA THR A 251 -14.89 -10.61 -6.97
C THR A 251 -14.99 -12.04 -6.40
N GLY A 252 -15.18 -12.18 -5.08
CA GLY A 252 -15.24 -13.46 -4.36
C GLY A 252 -16.58 -13.75 -3.68
#